data_AF-A0A2K6PBN8-F1
#
_entry.id   AF-A0A2K6PBN8-F1
#
_cell.length_a   1.000
_cell.length_b   1.000
_cell.length_c   1.000
_cell.angle_alpha   90.00
_cell.angle_beta   90.00
_cell.angle_gamma   90.00
#
_symmetry.space_group_name_H-M   'P 1'
#
loop_
_entity.id
_entity.type
_entity.pdbx_description
1 polymer ?
#
loop_
_entity_poly.entity_id
_entity_poly.type
_entity_poly.pdbx_seq_one_letter_code
_entity_poly.pdbx_strand_id
1 'polypeptide(L)'
;MAFRLLKLAPRSASARVLAAGVQRVRGIHSSVQCKLRYGMWHFLFGDKISKRLTEHSRVITVDGNICTGKGRLAKEVAEKLGFKHFPEAGIHYADSTTGDGKPLAIEYSGNLSLEKFYDDPRSNDGHSYRLQSWLYSSRLLQYSDALEHLLTTGQGVVLERSIFSDFVFLDAMYNQGFVRKQCESGLQTGFWVCGVSLQL
;
A
#
# COMPACT_ATOMS: atom_id res chain seq x y z
N MET A 1 15.52 -26.18 76.42
CA MET A 1 15.75 -27.05 75.24
C MET A 1 14.45 -27.79 74.95
N ALA A 2 14.07 -27.90 73.67
CA ALA A 2 12.89 -28.59 73.12
C ALA A 2 11.69 -27.69 72.73
N PHE A 3 11.19 -28.03 71.54
CA PHE A 3 10.43 -27.28 70.56
C PHE A 3 8.90 -27.29 70.76
N ARG A 4 8.25 -26.32 70.06
CA ARG A 4 6.91 -26.40 69.41
C ARG A 4 5.69 -26.33 70.35
N LEU A 5 4.60 -25.58 70.10
CA LEU A 5 3.87 -25.32 68.85
C LEU A 5 2.88 -24.13 69.01
N LEU A 6 2.78 -23.33 67.94
CA LEU A 6 1.62 -22.65 67.35
C LEU A 6 0.31 -22.45 68.17
N LYS A 7 -0.13 -21.18 68.26
CA LYS A 7 -1.40 -20.68 67.68
C LYS A 7 -1.54 -19.17 67.93
N LEU A 8 -1.96 -18.41 66.91
CA LEU A 8 -2.96 -17.33 66.93
C LEU A 8 -2.78 -16.40 65.71
N ALA A 9 -3.79 -16.38 64.84
CA ALA A 9 -4.07 -15.28 63.91
C ALA A 9 -5.02 -14.27 64.61
N PRO A 10 -5.43 -13.14 64.00
CA PRO A 10 -4.78 -12.26 63.03
C PRO A 10 -4.66 -10.82 63.60
N ARG A 11 -3.79 -9.97 63.05
CA ARG A 11 -3.91 -8.51 63.23
C ARG A 11 -3.80 -7.77 61.91
N SER A 12 -4.95 -7.22 61.54
CA SER A 12 -5.15 -6.16 60.56
C SER A 12 -4.22 -4.98 60.84
N ALA A 13 -3.50 -4.53 59.81
CA ALA A 13 -3.04 -3.16 59.68
C ALA A 13 -2.90 -2.84 58.19
N SER A 14 -3.81 -1.99 57.72
CA SER A 14 -3.91 -1.45 56.36
C SER A 14 -2.63 -0.67 56.00
N ALA A 15 -1.86 -1.16 55.03
CA ALA A 15 -0.86 -0.36 54.34
C ALA A 15 -1.50 0.19 53.06
N ARG A 16 -1.88 1.48 53.08
CA ARG A 16 -2.25 2.23 51.88
C ARG A 16 -0.97 2.51 51.09
N VAL A 17 -0.67 1.67 50.12
CA VAL A 17 0.29 2.01 49.07
C VAL A 17 -0.48 2.74 47.97
N LEU A 18 -0.11 4.01 47.79
CA LEU A 18 -0.60 4.89 46.74
C LEU A 18 -0.36 4.24 45.38
N ALA A 19 -1.44 3.89 44.67
CA ALA A 19 -1.38 3.46 43.28
C ALA A 19 -0.96 4.68 42.43
N ALA A 20 0.32 4.73 42.06
CA ALA A 20 0.79 5.58 40.99
C ALA A 20 0.10 5.10 39.70
N GLY A 21 -0.88 5.89 39.24
CA GLY A 21 -1.57 5.65 37.98
C GLY A 21 -0.56 5.71 36.84
N VAL A 22 -0.15 4.53 36.35
CA VAL A 22 0.43 4.41 35.02
C VAL A 22 -0.69 4.80 34.06
N GLN A 23 -0.68 6.05 33.60
CA GLN A 23 -1.42 6.45 32.42
C GLN A 23 -0.95 5.52 31.31
N ARG A 24 -1.79 4.53 30.97
CA ARG A 24 -1.67 3.79 29.72
C ARG A 24 -1.67 4.83 28.62
N VAL A 25 -0.49 5.13 28.09
CA VAL A 25 -0.36 5.72 26.77
C VAL A 25 -1.22 4.85 25.87
N ARG A 26 -2.29 5.46 25.37
CA ARG A 26 -3.22 4.85 24.43
C ARG A 26 -2.36 4.37 23.28
N GLY A 27 -2.10 3.06 23.24
CA GLY A 27 -1.31 2.47 22.18
C GLY A 27 -1.90 2.93 20.86
N ILE A 28 -1.08 3.57 20.04
CA ILE A 28 -1.42 3.80 18.64
C ILE A 28 -1.78 2.41 18.11
N HIS A 29 -3.04 2.24 17.72
CA HIS A 29 -3.52 1.01 17.11
C HIS A 29 -2.94 0.94 15.70
N SER A 30 -1.63 0.70 15.59
CA SER A 30 -0.96 0.34 14.34
C SER A 30 -1.06 -1.18 14.19
N SER A 31 -2.27 -1.66 13.93
CA SER A 31 -2.42 -2.92 13.22
C SER A 31 -3.55 -2.74 12.23
N VAL A 32 -3.16 -2.38 10.99
CA VAL A 32 -3.91 -2.87 9.84
C VAL A 32 -4.06 -4.37 10.09
N GLN A 33 -5.29 -4.87 10.18
CA GLN A 33 -5.55 -6.27 10.41
C GLN A 33 -4.92 -7.08 9.27
N CYS A 34 -3.64 -7.48 9.42
CA CYS A 34 -3.03 -8.51 8.62
C CYS A 34 -3.73 -9.82 8.99
N LYS A 35 -4.91 -10.05 8.41
CA LYS A 35 -5.46 -11.40 8.27
C LYS A 35 -4.53 -12.13 7.32
N LEU A 36 -3.41 -12.66 7.83
CA LEU A 36 -2.57 -13.61 7.13
C LEU A 36 -3.42 -14.86 6.87
N ARG A 37 -4.13 -14.87 5.73
CA ARG A 37 -4.98 -16.00 5.30
C ARG A 37 -4.19 -17.08 4.58
N TYR A 38 -2.94 -16.81 4.21
CA TYR A 38 -2.07 -17.76 3.53
C TYR A 38 -0.67 -17.74 4.16
N GLY A 39 -0.18 -18.92 4.55
CA GLY A 39 1.12 -19.10 5.18
C GLY A 39 1.70 -20.46 4.84
N MET A 40 2.90 -20.76 5.36
CA MET A 40 3.63 -21.98 5.03
C MET A 40 2.81 -23.27 5.27
N TRP A 41 1.97 -23.27 6.30
CA TRP A 41 1.06 -24.39 6.60
C TRP A 41 0.02 -24.61 5.50
N HIS A 42 -0.62 -23.55 4.96
CA HIS A 42 -1.58 -23.69 3.85
C HIS A 42 -0.91 -24.24 2.59
N PHE A 43 0.31 -23.80 2.30
CA PHE A 43 1.09 -24.32 1.19
C PHE A 43 1.40 -25.82 1.36
N LEU A 44 1.83 -26.23 2.56
CA LEU A 44 2.11 -27.63 2.90
C LEU A 44 0.84 -28.51 2.89
N PHE A 45 -0.30 -27.97 3.36
CA PHE A 45 -1.60 -28.65 3.30
C PHE A 45 -2.19 -28.74 1.88
N GLY A 46 -1.49 -28.20 0.88
CA GLY A 46 -1.77 -28.49 -0.53
C GLY A 46 -2.64 -27.46 -1.25
N ASP A 47 -2.89 -26.29 -0.64
CA ASP A 47 -3.41 -25.11 -1.32
C ASP A 47 -2.31 -24.53 -2.23
N LYS A 48 -2.06 -25.18 -3.37
CA LYS A 48 -1.07 -24.72 -4.36
C LYS A 48 -1.73 -23.74 -5.33
N ILE A 49 -1.05 -22.63 -5.57
CA ILE A 49 -1.46 -21.60 -6.55
C ILE A 49 -1.59 -22.20 -7.96
N SER A 50 -0.72 -23.15 -8.32
CA SER A 50 -0.74 -23.81 -9.63
C SER A 50 -2.05 -24.55 -9.95
N LYS A 51 -2.84 -24.92 -8.95
CA LYS A 51 -4.17 -25.54 -9.17
C LYS A 51 -5.23 -24.52 -9.60
N ARG A 52 -5.02 -23.24 -9.28
CA ARG A 52 -5.97 -22.14 -9.53
C ARG A 52 -5.59 -21.31 -10.76
N LEU A 53 -4.33 -21.36 -11.17
CA LEU A 53 -3.86 -20.68 -12.39
C LEU A 53 -4.35 -21.44 -13.62
N THR A 54 -5.08 -20.73 -14.47
CA THR A 54 -5.55 -21.20 -15.78
C THR A 54 -4.82 -20.43 -16.88
N GLU A 55 -4.94 -20.87 -18.14
CA GLU A 55 -4.33 -20.16 -19.28
C GLU A 55 -4.87 -18.73 -19.48
N HIS A 56 -6.05 -18.47 -18.93
CA HIS A 56 -6.75 -17.18 -18.96
C HIS A 56 -6.40 -16.28 -17.77
N SER A 57 -5.58 -16.75 -16.81
CA SER A 57 -5.14 -15.98 -15.66
C SER A 57 -3.97 -15.06 -16.02
N ARG A 58 -4.25 -13.98 -16.77
CA ARG A 58 -3.22 -13.03 -17.23
C ARG A 58 -3.44 -11.64 -16.65
N VAL A 59 -2.35 -10.94 -16.37
CA VAL A 59 -2.35 -9.50 -16.07
C VAL A 59 -2.19 -8.75 -17.38
N ILE A 60 -3.16 -7.89 -17.70
CA ILE A 60 -3.13 -7.00 -18.85
C ILE A 60 -3.02 -5.57 -18.35
N THR A 61 -2.00 -4.86 -18.78
CA THR A 61 -1.80 -3.45 -18.44
C THR A 61 -2.09 -2.58 -19.67
N VAL A 62 -2.99 -1.61 -19.53
CA VAL A 62 -3.32 -0.65 -20.59
C VAL A 62 -2.57 0.65 -20.32
N ASP A 63 -1.53 0.89 -21.13
CA ASP A 63 -0.67 2.06 -21.03
C ASP A 63 -0.98 3.12 -22.11
N GLY A 64 -0.59 4.37 -21.85
CA GLY A 64 -0.63 5.46 -22.84
C GLY A 64 -0.68 6.87 -22.24
N ASN A 65 -0.82 7.87 -23.09
CA ASN A 65 -0.76 9.28 -22.68
C ASN A 65 -1.97 9.72 -21.83
N ILE A 66 -1.87 10.87 -21.15
CA ILE A 66 -3.00 11.47 -20.42
C ILE A 66 -4.10 11.86 -21.42
N CYS A 67 -5.37 11.77 -21.02
CA CYS A 67 -6.56 12.13 -21.82
C CYS A 67 -6.86 11.30 -23.08
N THR A 68 -6.20 10.16 -23.31
CA THR A 68 -6.49 9.30 -24.48
C THR A 68 -7.67 8.34 -24.31
N GLY A 69 -8.45 8.48 -23.22
CA GLY A 69 -9.65 7.65 -22.99
C GLY A 69 -9.38 6.19 -22.63
N LYS A 70 -8.16 5.84 -22.21
CA LYS A 70 -7.73 4.47 -21.86
C LYS A 70 -8.65 3.74 -20.91
N GLY A 71 -9.24 4.45 -19.94
CA GLY A 71 -10.12 3.79 -18.99
C GLY A 71 -11.40 3.21 -19.60
N ARG A 72 -11.86 3.75 -20.74
CA ARG A 72 -12.96 3.13 -21.49
C ARG A 72 -12.51 1.83 -22.15
N LEU A 73 -11.34 1.85 -22.79
CA LEU A 73 -10.76 0.67 -23.42
C LEU A 73 -10.45 -0.43 -22.40
N ALA A 74 -9.91 -0.09 -21.23
CA ALA A 74 -9.62 -1.03 -20.16
C ALA A 74 -10.90 -1.71 -19.65
N LYS A 75 -12.00 -0.95 -19.51
CA LYS A 75 -13.31 -1.50 -19.13
C LYS A 75 -13.88 -2.43 -20.20
N GLU A 76 -13.86 -2.03 -21.46
CA GLU A 76 -14.36 -2.87 -22.57
C GLU A 76 -13.56 -4.18 -22.70
N VAL A 77 -12.24 -4.12 -22.52
CA VAL A 77 -11.38 -5.32 -22.54
C VAL A 77 -11.68 -6.21 -21.34
N ALA A 78 -11.86 -5.64 -20.15
CA ALA A 78 -12.23 -6.38 -18.95
C ALA A 78 -13.59 -7.07 -19.09
N GLU A 79 -14.60 -6.38 -19.64
CA GLU A 79 -15.93 -6.93 -19.87
C GLU A 79 -15.93 -8.07 -20.89
N LYS A 80 -15.20 -7.92 -22.00
CA LYS A 80 -15.10 -8.95 -23.05
C LYS A 80 -14.37 -10.21 -22.58
N LEU A 81 -13.35 -10.06 -21.74
CA LEU A 81 -12.55 -11.18 -21.22
C LEU A 81 -13.06 -11.74 -19.89
N GLY A 82 -14.05 -11.07 -19.25
CA GLY A 82 -14.52 -11.42 -17.91
C GLY A 82 -13.45 -11.20 -16.84
N PHE A 83 -12.55 -10.24 -17.04
CA PHE A 83 -11.46 -9.92 -16.11
C PHE A 83 -11.88 -8.86 -15.11
N LYS A 84 -11.21 -8.83 -13.95
CA LYS A 84 -11.42 -7.77 -12.98
C LYS A 84 -10.71 -6.50 -13.46
N HIS A 85 -11.48 -5.43 -13.62
CA HIS A 85 -10.95 -4.11 -13.92
C HIS A 85 -10.51 -3.40 -12.64
N PHE A 86 -9.28 -2.89 -12.62
CA PHE A 86 -8.83 -1.96 -11.59
C PHE A 86 -8.64 -0.57 -12.23
N PRO A 87 -9.30 0.47 -11.68
CA PRO A 87 -9.19 1.84 -12.19
C PRO A 87 -7.80 2.43 -11.90
N GLU A 88 -7.38 3.46 -12.63
CA GLU A 88 -6.10 4.15 -12.40
C GLU A 88 -5.90 4.53 -10.91
N ALA A 89 -4.78 4.12 -10.31
CA ALA A 89 -4.40 4.54 -8.97
C ALA A 89 -4.07 6.04 -8.92
N GLY A 90 -4.98 6.79 -8.31
CA GLY A 90 -4.76 8.18 -7.92
C GLY A 90 -4.17 8.30 -6.51
N ILE A 91 -4.05 9.54 -6.04
CA ILE A 91 -3.54 9.90 -4.70
C ILE A 91 -4.33 9.19 -3.58
N HIS A 92 -5.63 9.01 -3.77
CA HIS A 92 -6.54 8.42 -2.79
C HIS A 92 -6.73 6.91 -2.92
N TYR A 93 -5.92 6.22 -3.73
CA TYR A 93 -6.05 4.78 -3.91
C TYR A 93 -5.86 4.05 -2.57
N ALA A 94 -4.78 4.39 -1.84
CA ALA A 94 -4.50 3.78 -0.53
C ALA A 94 -5.64 4.00 0.49
N ASP A 95 -6.24 5.19 0.49
CA ASP A 95 -7.37 5.55 1.36
C ASP A 95 -8.64 4.75 1.01
N SER A 96 -8.86 4.51 -0.29
CA SER A 96 -10.02 3.74 -0.76
C SER A 96 -9.89 2.25 -0.43
N THR A 97 -8.67 1.71 -0.47
CA THR A 97 -8.40 0.31 -0.14
C THR A 97 -8.34 0.09 1.37
N THR A 98 -7.91 1.09 2.14
CA THR A 98 -7.64 0.98 3.58
C THR A 98 -8.63 1.82 4.40
N GLY A 99 -9.57 1.17 5.08
CA GLY A 99 -10.47 1.82 6.05
C GLY A 99 -11.91 1.97 5.56
N ASP A 100 -12.49 3.16 5.76
CA ASP A 100 -13.91 3.46 5.49
C ASP A 100 -14.23 3.66 3.99
N GLY A 101 -13.24 3.53 3.10
CA GLY A 101 -13.38 3.72 1.65
C GLY A 101 -13.64 5.17 1.23
N LYS A 102 -13.52 6.13 2.15
CA LYS A 102 -13.67 7.57 1.88
C LYS A 102 -12.28 8.20 1.71
N PRO A 103 -12.10 9.12 0.74
CA PRO A 103 -10.83 9.82 0.59
C PRO A 103 -10.53 10.62 1.87
N LEU A 104 -9.29 10.52 2.35
CA LEU A 104 -8.85 11.29 3.50
C LEU A 104 -8.78 12.78 3.14
N ALA A 105 -8.95 13.64 4.15
CA ALA A 105 -8.75 15.08 3.95
C ALA A 105 -7.29 15.35 3.53
N ILE A 106 -7.11 16.38 2.71
CA ILE A 106 -5.83 16.74 2.07
C ILE A 106 -4.70 16.94 3.11
N GLU A 107 -5.05 17.43 4.30
CA GLU A 107 -4.13 17.62 5.43
C GLU A 107 -3.49 16.30 5.89
N TYR A 108 -4.25 15.21 5.85
CA TYR A 108 -3.81 13.87 6.26
C TYR A 108 -3.22 13.07 5.10
N SER A 109 -3.57 13.38 3.85
CA SER A 109 -2.99 12.77 2.65
C SER A 109 -1.64 13.40 2.25
N GLY A 110 -1.06 14.22 3.12
CA GLY A 110 0.27 14.81 2.97
C GLY A 110 0.33 16.09 2.12
N ASN A 111 -0.78 16.80 1.91
CA ASN A 111 -0.86 17.98 1.04
C ASN A 111 -0.35 17.72 -0.38
N LEU A 112 -0.64 16.53 -0.92
CA LEU A 112 -0.33 16.16 -2.29
C LEU A 112 -1.59 16.30 -3.15
N SER A 113 -1.57 17.26 -4.06
CA SER A 113 -2.66 17.58 -4.98
C SER A 113 -2.11 17.72 -6.38
N LEU A 114 -2.72 17.06 -7.35
CA LEU A 114 -2.37 17.20 -8.77
C LEU A 114 -2.58 18.63 -9.27
N GLU A 115 -3.60 19.33 -8.77
CA GLU A 115 -3.91 20.72 -9.14
C GLU A 115 -2.74 21.66 -8.82
N LYS A 116 -2.23 21.63 -7.59
CA LYS A 116 -1.03 22.41 -7.20
C LYS A 116 0.19 22.10 -8.06
N PHE A 117 0.34 20.87 -8.55
CA PHE A 117 1.43 20.52 -9.46
C PHE A 117 1.24 21.14 -10.86
N TYR A 118 0.01 21.23 -11.35
CA TYR A 118 -0.28 21.88 -12.62
C TYR A 118 -0.13 23.41 -12.55
N ASP A 119 -0.44 24.01 -11.39
CA ASP A 119 -0.32 25.47 -11.19
C ASP A 119 1.14 25.93 -11.10
N ASP A 120 1.95 25.28 -10.26
CA ASP A 120 3.37 25.61 -10.09
C ASP A 120 4.26 24.36 -9.91
N PRO A 121 4.66 23.72 -11.03
CA PRO A 121 5.50 22.53 -10.99
C PRO A 121 6.95 22.80 -10.58
N ARG A 122 7.38 24.07 -10.53
CA ARG A 122 8.75 24.49 -10.18
C ARG A 122 8.86 25.06 -8.76
N SER A 123 7.78 24.97 -7.98
CA SER A 123 7.76 25.38 -6.59
C SER A 123 8.92 24.75 -5.79
N ASN A 124 9.56 25.56 -4.94
CA ASN A 124 10.69 25.12 -4.12
C ASN A 124 10.28 24.15 -2.98
N ASP A 125 8.98 23.90 -2.84
CA ASP A 125 8.37 23.01 -1.83
C ASP A 125 8.72 21.53 -2.04
N GLY A 126 9.35 21.17 -3.16
CA GLY A 126 9.65 19.78 -3.53
C GLY A 126 8.38 18.95 -3.77
N HIS A 127 7.25 19.61 -4.04
CA HIS A 127 5.94 18.99 -4.21
C HIS A 127 5.93 18.01 -5.39
N SER A 128 6.49 18.41 -6.53
CA SER A 128 6.58 17.59 -7.75
C SER A 128 7.22 16.22 -7.50
N TYR A 129 8.33 16.20 -6.75
CA TYR A 129 9.00 14.96 -6.38
C TYR A 129 8.16 14.11 -5.43
N ARG A 130 7.62 14.72 -4.37
CA ARG A 130 6.78 14.03 -3.37
C ARG A 130 5.54 13.41 -4.04
N LEU A 131 4.93 14.12 -4.98
CA LEU A 131 3.77 13.66 -5.74
C LEU A 131 4.10 12.45 -6.58
N GLN A 132 5.22 12.50 -7.30
CA GLN A 132 5.66 11.37 -8.12
C GLN A 132 5.97 10.14 -7.25
N SER A 133 6.66 10.31 -6.12
CA SER A 133 6.90 9.22 -5.16
C SER A 133 5.60 8.62 -4.61
N TRP A 134 4.61 9.46 -4.29
CA TRP A 134 3.33 9.02 -3.76
C TRP A 134 2.49 8.24 -4.79
N LEU A 135 2.44 8.74 -6.03
CA LEU A 135 1.77 8.07 -7.13
C LEU A 135 2.41 6.71 -7.43
N TYR A 136 3.75 6.66 -7.41
CA TYR A 136 4.49 5.41 -7.56
C TYR A 136 4.13 4.39 -6.46
N SER A 137 4.13 4.80 -5.19
CA SER A 137 3.73 3.92 -4.07
C SER A 137 2.27 3.45 -4.18
N SER A 138 1.37 4.32 -4.64
CA SER A 138 -0.04 3.96 -4.83
C SER A 138 -0.23 2.93 -5.95
N ARG A 139 0.50 3.07 -7.06
CA ARG A 139 0.50 2.11 -8.17
C ARG A 139 1.16 0.79 -7.79
N LEU A 140 2.21 0.83 -6.95
CA LEU A 140 2.80 -0.38 -6.38
C LEU A 140 1.77 -1.16 -5.56
N LEU A 141 1.03 -0.48 -4.70
CA LEU A 141 -0.03 -1.09 -3.90
C LEU A 141 -1.14 -1.69 -4.78
N GLN A 142 -1.58 -0.96 -5.81
CA GLN A 142 -2.56 -1.47 -6.77
C GLN A 142 -2.07 -2.73 -7.48
N TYR A 143 -0.79 -2.77 -7.84
CA TYR A 143 -0.20 -3.95 -8.48
C TYR A 143 -0.14 -5.15 -7.51
N SER A 144 0.17 -4.93 -6.22
CA SER A 144 0.11 -6.01 -5.23
C SER A 144 -1.32 -6.53 -5.03
N ASP A 145 -2.33 -5.65 -5.00
CA ASP A 145 -3.74 -6.05 -4.88
C ASP A 145 -4.21 -6.84 -6.11
N ALA A 146 -3.75 -6.45 -7.30
CA ALA A 146 -4.02 -7.14 -8.56
C ALA A 146 -3.41 -8.55 -8.57
N LEU A 147 -2.16 -8.68 -8.13
CA LEU A 147 -1.50 -9.99 -7.99
C LEU A 147 -2.17 -10.85 -6.94
N GLU A 148 -2.56 -10.29 -5.79
CA GLU A 148 -3.29 -11.03 -4.76
C GLU A 148 -4.61 -11.57 -5.32
N HIS A 149 -5.37 -10.75 -6.05
CA HIS A 149 -6.62 -11.18 -6.70
C HIS A 149 -6.38 -12.32 -7.69
N LEU A 150 -5.34 -12.20 -8.53
CA LEU A 150 -5.00 -13.21 -9.53
C LEU A 150 -4.58 -14.53 -8.88
N LEU A 151 -3.72 -14.50 -7.86
CA LEU A 151 -3.20 -15.71 -7.20
C LEU A 151 -4.27 -16.42 -6.33
N THR A 152 -5.20 -15.66 -5.76
CA THR A 152 -6.27 -16.21 -4.92
C THR A 152 -7.45 -16.77 -5.71
N THR A 153 -7.89 -16.05 -6.75
CA THR A 153 -9.09 -16.41 -7.54
C THR A 153 -8.78 -17.13 -8.83
N GLY A 154 -7.59 -16.94 -9.41
CA GLY A 154 -7.27 -17.39 -10.77
C GLY A 154 -7.91 -16.55 -11.88
N GLN A 155 -8.60 -15.46 -11.55
CA GLN A 155 -9.19 -14.57 -12.55
C GLN A 155 -8.13 -13.62 -13.12
N GLY A 156 -8.16 -13.40 -14.44
CA GLY A 156 -7.35 -12.38 -15.09
C GLY A 156 -7.70 -10.97 -14.61
N VAL A 157 -6.72 -10.06 -14.72
CA VAL A 157 -6.83 -8.70 -14.20
C VAL A 157 -6.42 -7.70 -15.27
N VAL A 158 -7.20 -6.63 -15.41
CA VAL A 158 -6.87 -5.48 -16.26
C VAL A 158 -6.54 -4.28 -15.39
N LEU A 159 -5.36 -3.71 -15.60
CA LEU A 159 -4.83 -2.55 -14.89
C LEU A 159 -4.71 -1.36 -15.84
N GLU A 160 -5.02 -0.16 -15.34
CA GLU A 160 -4.75 1.10 -16.02
C GLU A 160 -3.45 1.70 -15.52
N ARG A 161 -2.46 1.83 -16.42
CA ARG A 161 -1.08 2.23 -16.11
C ARG A 161 -0.34 1.30 -15.15
N SER A 162 0.79 0.78 -15.61
CA SER A 162 1.68 -0.03 -14.78
C SER A 162 2.78 0.81 -14.11
N ILE A 163 3.38 0.25 -13.06
CA ILE A 163 4.58 0.79 -12.40
C ILE A 163 5.71 1.00 -13.42
N PHE A 164 5.79 0.13 -14.44
CA PHE A 164 6.78 0.21 -15.51
C PHE A 164 6.56 1.42 -16.42
N SER A 165 5.38 2.04 -16.44
CA SER A 165 5.13 3.24 -17.25
C SER A 165 5.49 4.53 -16.51
N ASP A 166 5.79 4.49 -15.22
CA ASP A 166 5.96 5.71 -14.42
C ASP A 166 7.30 6.41 -14.64
N PHE A 167 8.31 5.69 -15.14
CA PHE A 167 9.62 6.29 -15.42
C PHE A 167 9.54 7.35 -16.52
N VAL A 168 8.64 7.20 -17.51
CA VAL A 168 8.51 8.19 -18.59
C VAL A 168 7.98 9.53 -18.08
N PHE A 169 7.15 9.50 -17.02
CA PHE A 169 6.69 10.74 -16.38
C PHE A 169 7.81 11.40 -15.59
N LEU A 170 8.61 10.61 -14.86
CA LEU A 170 9.76 11.13 -14.14
C LEU A 170 10.79 11.77 -15.08
N ASP A 171 11.10 11.09 -16.20
CA ASP A 171 12.02 11.59 -17.22
C ASP A 171 11.47 12.87 -17.89
N ALA A 172 10.17 12.89 -18.23
CA ALA A 172 9.53 14.11 -18.75
C ALA A 172 9.61 15.29 -17.75
N MET A 173 9.42 15.03 -16.45
CA MET A 173 9.55 16.05 -15.40
C MET A 173 10.99 16.53 -15.22
N TYR A 174 11.96 15.64 -15.37
CA TYR A 174 13.39 15.98 -15.33
C TYR A 174 13.79 16.84 -16.52
N ASN A 175 13.37 16.47 -17.73
CA ASN A 175 13.65 17.22 -18.96
C ASN A 175 13.04 18.63 -18.94
N GLN A 176 11.90 18.84 -18.27
CA GLN A 176 11.32 20.17 -18.06
C GLN A 176 11.95 20.95 -16.89
N GLY A 177 12.88 20.35 -16.16
CA GLY A 177 13.59 20.98 -15.05
C GLY A 177 12.74 21.14 -13.77
N PHE A 178 11.68 20.36 -13.61
CA PHE A 178 10.84 20.35 -12.41
C PHE A 178 11.50 19.58 -11.25
N VAL A 179 12.36 18.62 -11.58
CA VAL A 179 13.03 17.74 -10.61
C VAL A 179 14.54 17.92 -10.73
N ARG A 180 15.23 17.98 -9.57
CA ARG A 180 16.69 18.03 -9.52
C ARG A 180 17.28 16.65 -9.80
N LYS A 181 18.46 16.57 -10.41
CA LYS A 181 19.18 15.32 -10.72
C LYS A 181 19.35 14.37 -9.53
N GLN A 182 19.55 14.91 -8.32
CA GLN A 182 19.65 14.11 -7.09
C GLN A 182 18.35 13.34 -6.79
N CYS A 183 17.21 14.01 -6.95
CA CYS A 183 15.89 13.43 -6.74
C CYS A 183 15.55 12.37 -7.78
N GLU A 184 15.89 12.62 -9.05
CA GLU A 184 15.76 11.64 -10.14
C GLU A 184 16.54 10.36 -9.82
N SER A 185 17.83 10.48 -9.47
CA SER A 185 18.67 9.31 -9.16
C SER A 185 18.16 8.48 -7.97
N GLY A 186 17.59 9.14 -6.95
CA GLY A 186 17.00 8.46 -5.80
C GLY A 186 15.75 7.67 -6.17
N LEU A 187 14.85 8.27 -6.96
CA LEU A 187 13.67 7.58 -7.47
C LEU A 187 14.06 6.43 -8.39
N GLN A 188 14.97 6.67 -9.34
CA GLN A 188 15.39 5.65 -10.29
C GLN A 188 16.01 4.44 -9.59
N THR A 189 16.77 4.65 -8.51
CA THR A 189 17.28 3.55 -7.67
C THR A 189 16.11 2.77 -7.03
N GLY A 190 15.12 3.47 -6.47
CA GLY A 190 13.92 2.82 -5.91
C GLY A 190 13.09 2.05 -6.94
N PHE A 191 12.91 2.62 -8.13
CA PHE A 191 12.29 1.99 -9.28
C PHE A 191 13.04 0.72 -9.71
N TRP A 192 14.37 0.80 -9.79
CA TRP A 192 15.21 -0.31 -10.23
C TRP A 192 15.19 -1.47 -9.22
N VAL A 193 15.32 -1.16 -7.92
CA VAL A 193 15.22 -2.16 -6.85
C VAL A 193 13.87 -2.87 -6.89
N CYS A 194 12.79 -2.12 -7.11
CA CYS A 194 11.46 -2.69 -7.15
C CYS A 194 11.20 -3.49 -8.44
N GLY A 195 11.61 -2.96 -9.60
CA GLY A 195 11.48 -3.63 -10.89
C GLY A 195 12.25 -4.95 -10.94
N VAL A 196 13.50 -4.96 -10.47
CA VAL A 196 14.30 -6.19 -10.35
C VAL A 196 13.65 -7.18 -9.38
N SER A 197 13.08 -6.71 -8.27
CA SER A 197 12.36 -7.58 -7.32
C SER A 197 11.06 -8.14 -7.87
N LEU A 198 10.41 -7.46 -8.82
CA LEU A 198 9.15 -7.85 -9.45
C LEU A 198 9.35 -8.77 -10.67
N GLN A 199 10.56 -8.83 -11.23
CA GLN A 199 10.91 -9.70 -12.36
C GLN A 199 11.57 -11.02 -11.94
N LEU A 200 11.87 -11.21 -10.65
CA LEU A 200 12.36 -12.45 -10.04
C LEU A 200 11.20 -13.31 -9.50
#